data_AF-A0A8J5XC23-F1
#
_entry.id   AF-A0A8J5XC23-F1
#
_cell.length_a   1.000
_cell.length_b   1.000
_cell.length_c   1.000
_cell.angle_alpha   90.00
_cell.angle_beta   90.00
_cell.angle_gamma   90.00
#
_symmetry.space_group_name_H-M   'P 1'
#
loop_
_entity.id
_entity.type
_entity.pdbx_description
1 polymer ?
#
loop_
_entity_poly.entity_id
_entity_poly.type
_entity_poly.pdbx_seq_one_letter_code
_entity_poly.pdbx_strand_id
1 'polypeptide(L)'
;MPEVLLCVTPAMVSAVQALDESGAAAAHTDVRELLARLRGATQVTLADVRALASQLRLHAPAEPARWVHELVQGSQLLGGPAERAVRERDPALVKRLEKLDAARQNEEYARMVRDITNHGAAKEKLSTEIASFKASMGVGVNLLVSVATMFTAGWFVTKNSIGAGATDVLPIIGGLAAAAATLLLETWLFVIRTSRVDKEASKRDAVRQNALKRNAQQAAEYSDLSRIHDHYD
;
A
#
# COMPACT_ATOMS: atom_id res chain seq x y z
N MET A 1 -1.63 -24.94 -35.88
CA MET A 1 -0.55 -24.93 -34.87
C MET A 1 0.72 -24.52 -35.59
N PRO A 2 1.47 -23.50 -35.15
CA PRO A 2 2.71 -23.12 -35.83
C PRO A 2 3.70 -24.28 -35.75
N GLU A 3 4.22 -24.71 -36.91
CA GLU A 3 5.18 -25.79 -36.99
C GLU A 3 6.54 -25.29 -36.49
N VAL A 4 7.03 -25.91 -35.42
CA VAL A 4 8.35 -25.60 -34.86
C VAL A 4 9.40 -26.32 -35.71
N LEU A 5 10.16 -25.53 -36.47
CA LEU A 5 11.27 -25.99 -37.30
C LEU A 5 12.58 -25.98 -36.51
N LEU A 6 13.31 -27.10 -36.55
CA LEU A 6 14.58 -27.31 -35.86
C LEU A 6 15.70 -27.50 -36.89
N CYS A 7 16.88 -26.94 -36.64
CA CYS A 7 18.10 -27.31 -37.37
C CYS A 7 18.44 -28.79 -37.10
N VAL A 8 18.90 -29.49 -38.12
CA VAL A 8 19.41 -30.86 -37.96
C VAL A 8 20.71 -30.84 -37.16
N THR A 9 20.77 -31.67 -36.11
CA THR A 9 21.96 -31.85 -35.27
C THR A 9 22.75 -33.08 -35.71
N PRO A 10 24.07 -33.16 -35.40
CA PRO A 10 24.85 -34.38 -35.62
C PRO A 10 24.26 -35.61 -34.94
N ALA A 11 23.63 -35.43 -33.77
CA ALA A 11 22.94 -36.49 -33.04
C ALA A 11 21.77 -37.06 -33.87
N MET A 12 20.96 -36.20 -34.49
CA MET A 12 19.87 -36.63 -35.38
C MET A 12 20.40 -37.41 -36.60
N VAL A 13 21.53 -36.97 -37.18
CA VAL A 13 22.16 -37.68 -38.32
C VAL A 13 22.64 -39.07 -37.92
N SER A 14 23.32 -39.20 -36.77
CA SER A 14 23.75 -40.51 -36.26
C SER A 14 22.57 -41.43 -35.93
N ALA A 15 21.48 -40.86 -35.43
CA ALA A 15 20.23 -41.55 -35.15
C ALA A 15 19.57 -42.11 -36.42
N VAL A 16 19.53 -41.32 -37.50
CA VAL A 16 19.01 -41.77 -38.79
C VAL A 16 19.87 -42.92 -39.35
N GLN A 17 21.20 -42.84 -39.23
CA GLN A 17 22.11 -43.90 -39.68
C GLN A 17 21.94 -45.19 -38.89
N ALA A 18 21.89 -45.12 -37.56
CA ALA A 18 21.69 -46.29 -36.71
C ALA A 18 20.33 -46.99 -36.93
N LEU A 19 19.30 -46.22 -37.29
CA LEU A 19 17.99 -46.79 -37.64
C LEU A 19 17.97 -47.42 -39.04
N ASP A 20 18.82 -46.97 -39.95
CA ASP A 20 19.01 -47.57 -41.27
C ASP A 20 19.79 -48.88 -41.15
N GLU A 21 20.85 -48.89 -40.33
CA GLU A 21 21.70 -50.05 -40.06
C GLU A 21 20.99 -51.17 -39.27
N SER A 22 19.96 -50.86 -38.49
CA SER A 22 19.18 -51.86 -37.76
C SER A 22 18.30 -52.74 -38.67
N GLY A 23 18.19 -52.41 -39.96
CA GLY A 23 17.36 -53.14 -40.92
C GLY A 23 15.85 -52.92 -40.74
N ALA A 24 15.43 -52.05 -39.82
CA ALA A 24 14.03 -51.74 -39.54
C ALA A 24 13.29 -51.17 -40.76
N ALA A 25 14.02 -50.44 -41.62
CA ALA A 25 13.51 -49.89 -42.87
C ALA A 25 13.06 -50.94 -43.89
N ALA A 26 13.61 -52.17 -43.81
CA ALA A 26 13.22 -53.29 -44.67
C ALA A 26 11.95 -53.99 -44.16
N ALA A 27 11.68 -53.93 -42.85
CA ALA A 27 10.55 -54.59 -42.21
C ALA A 27 9.29 -53.71 -42.11
N HIS A 28 9.46 -52.39 -41.99
CA HIS A 28 8.34 -51.46 -41.74
C HIS A 28 8.32 -50.29 -42.74
N THR A 29 7.22 -50.18 -43.48
CA THR A 29 6.99 -49.11 -44.46
C THR A 29 7.05 -47.71 -43.82
N ASP A 30 6.53 -47.56 -42.61
CA ASP A 30 6.50 -46.29 -41.87
C ASP A 30 7.90 -45.77 -41.54
N VAL A 31 8.82 -46.69 -41.19
CA VAL A 31 10.23 -46.36 -40.92
C VAL A 31 10.94 -45.95 -42.20
N ARG A 32 10.66 -46.64 -43.31
CA ARG A 32 11.22 -46.30 -44.62
C ARG A 32 10.79 -44.91 -45.10
N GLU A 33 9.53 -44.56 -44.91
CA GLU A 33 8.99 -43.24 -45.28
C GLU A 33 9.55 -42.12 -44.39
N LEU A 34 9.71 -42.38 -43.09
CA LEU A 34 10.35 -41.45 -42.16
C LEU A 34 11.82 -41.20 -42.50
N LEU A 35 12.59 -42.26 -42.79
CA LEU A 35 13.99 -42.12 -43.21
C LEU A 35 14.11 -41.38 -44.55
N ALA A 36 13.21 -41.63 -45.50
CA ALA A 36 13.20 -40.91 -46.78
C ALA A 36 12.94 -39.40 -46.61
N ARG A 37 12.08 -39.01 -45.66
CA ARG A 37 11.83 -37.60 -45.34
C ARG A 37 12.98 -36.93 -44.59
N LEU A 38 13.69 -37.67 -43.73
CA LEU A 38 14.78 -37.13 -42.90
C LEU A 38 16.13 -37.13 -43.61
N ARG A 39 16.35 -38.01 -44.59
CA ARG A 39 17.62 -38.13 -45.31
C ARG A 39 17.85 -36.89 -46.19
N GLY A 40 18.84 -36.08 -45.82
CA GLY A 40 19.21 -34.85 -46.55
C GLY A 40 18.38 -33.62 -46.20
N ALA A 41 17.47 -33.72 -45.22
CA ALA A 41 16.77 -32.54 -44.71
C ALA A 41 17.72 -31.64 -43.92
N THR A 42 17.67 -30.33 -44.18
CA THR A 42 18.42 -29.32 -43.41
C THR A 42 17.61 -28.75 -42.24
N GLN A 43 16.30 -28.97 -42.26
CA GLN A 43 15.34 -28.55 -41.24
C GLN A 43 14.34 -29.67 -40.99
N VAL A 44 13.99 -29.90 -39.73
CA VAL A 44 13.11 -31.01 -39.32
C VAL A 44 12.07 -30.49 -38.33
N THR A 45 10.84 -31.02 -38.40
CA THR A 45 9.78 -30.66 -37.45
C THR A 45 9.94 -31.42 -36.13
N LEU A 46 9.44 -30.87 -35.03
CA LEU A 46 9.42 -31.60 -33.76
C LEU A 46 8.63 -32.92 -33.83
N ALA A 47 7.64 -33.01 -34.71
CA ALA A 47 6.87 -34.24 -34.93
C ALA A 47 7.76 -35.36 -35.51
N ASP A 48 8.60 -35.02 -36.49
CA ASP A 48 9.52 -35.96 -37.11
C ASP A 48 10.63 -36.42 -36.14
N VAL A 49 11.13 -35.51 -35.29
CA VAL A 49 12.12 -35.87 -34.24
C VAL A 49 11.51 -36.81 -33.20
N ARG A 50 10.25 -36.60 -32.82
CA ARG A 50 9.54 -37.52 -31.91
C ARG A 50 9.31 -38.88 -32.53
N ALA A 51 8.93 -38.92 -33.81
CA ALA A 51 8.75 -40.16 -34.54
C ALA A 51 10.08 -40.93 -34.68
N LEU A 52 11.18 -40.25 -35.00
CA LEU A 52 12.52 -40.83 -35.03
C LEU A 52 12.92 -41.44 -33.66
N ALA A 53 12.74 -40.69 -32.57
CA ALA A 53 13.03 -41.17 -31.22
C ALA A 53 12.20 -42.41 -30.84
N SER A 54 10.93 -42.47 -31.26
CA SER A 54 10.08 -43.63 -31.00
C SER A 54 10.55 -44.89 -31.74
N GLN A 55 10.96 -44.75 -33.00
CA GLN A 55 11.42 -45.87 -33.82
C GLN A 55 12.78 -46.40 -33.38
N LEU A 56 13.68 -45.51 -32.94
CA LEU A 56 14.98 -45.90 -32.36
C LEU A 56 14.84 -46.75 -31.10
N ARG A 57 13.88 -46.43 -30.23
CA ARG A 57 13.64 -47.21 -29.01
C ARG A 57 13.12 -48.61 -29.30
N LEU A 58 12.40 -48.78 -30.40
CA LEU A 58 11.80 -50.05 -30.78
C LEU A 58 12.77 -50.95 -31.53
N HIS A 59 13.65 -50.38 -32.35
CA HIS A 59 14.37 -51.17 -33.35
C HIS A 59 15.90 -51.06 -33.31
N ALA A 60 16.51 -50.09 -32.60
CA ALA A 60 17.95 -49.93 -32.59
C ALA A 60 18.62 -50.42 -31.27
N PRO A 61 19.84 -50.99 -31.32
CA PRO A 61 20.64 -51.32 -30.13
C PRO A 61 21.17 -50.07 -29.41
N ALA A 62 21.86 -50.25 -28.27
CA ALA A 62 21.95 -49.31 -27.13
C ALA A 62 22.34 -47.84 -27.43
N GLU A 63 23.11 -47.53 -28.47
CA GLU A 63 23.52 -46.16 -28.82
C GLU A 63 23.37 -45.94 -30.31
N PRO A 64 22.62 -44.91 -30.77
CA PRO A 64 22.74 -43.51 -30.32
C PRO A 64 21.50 -42.92 -29.63
N ALA A 65 21.58 -41.61 -29.28
CA ALA A 65 20.58 -40.78 -28.59
C ALA A 65 19.12 -41.22 -28.77
N ARG A 66 18.51 -41.72 -27.69
CA ARG A 66 17.16 -42.35 -27.69
C ARG A 66 16.06 -41.39 -27.24
N TRP A 67 16.44 -40.29 -26.60
CA TRP A 67 15.49 -39.34 -26.08
C TRP A 67 15.43 -38.08 -26.93
N VAL A 68 14.21 -37.53 -27.05
CA VAL A 68 13.96 -36.32 -27.83
C VAL A 68 14.85 -35.17 -27.36
N HIS A 69 15.09 -35.03 -26.06
CA HIS A 69 15.94 -33.96 -25.53
C HIS A 69 17.41 -34.12 -25.95
N GLU A 70 17.92 -35.34 -26.14
CA GLU A 70 19.28 -35.60 -26.61
C GLU A 70 19.41 -35.33 -28.12
N LEU A 71 18.40 -35.73 -28.91
CA LEU A 71 18.37 -35.44 -30.35
C LEU A 71 18.29 -33.94 -30.63
N VAL A 72 17.53 -33.21 -29.81
CA VAL A 72 17.32 -31.76 -29.91
C VAL A 72 18.45 -30.97 -29.25
N GLN A 73 19.37 -31.61 -28.51
CA GLN A 73 20.48 -30.94 -27.84
C GLN A 73 21.40 -30.27 -28.87
N GLY A 74 21.56 -28.95 -28.75
CA GLY A 74 22.34 -28.14 -29.69
C GLY A 74 21.60 -27.73 -30.98
N SER A 75 20.31 -28.09 -31.14
CA SER A 75 19.49 -27.58 -32.24
C SER A 75 19.09 -26.12 -32.00
N GLN A 76 19.11 -25.32 -33.07
CA GLN A 76 18.55 -23.97 -33.05
C GLN A 76 17.11 -24.01 -33.57
N LEU A 77 16.23 -23.23 -32.93
CA LEU A 77 14.86 -23.02 -33.39
C LEU A 77 14.88 -22.05 -34.57
N LEU A 78 14.50 -22.53 -35.76
CA LEU A 78 14.44 -21.71 -36.98
C LEU A 78 13.13 -20.94 -37.13
N GLY A 79 12.24 -21.05 -36.15
CA GLY A 79 11.07 -20.19 -35.97
C GLY A 79 11.16 -19.49 -34.63
N GLY A 80 11.66 -18.26 -34.61
CA GLY A 80 11.44 -17.36 -33.48
C GLY A 80 9.94 -17.11 -33.31
N PRO A 81 9.44 -16.82 -32.09
CA PRO A 81 8.08 -16.34 -31.93
C PRO A 81 7.93 -15.14 -32.86
N ALA A 82 7.02 -15.26 -33.83
CA ALA A 82 6.65 -14.18 -34.73
C ALA A 82 6.61 -12.91 -33.89
N GLU A 83 7.46 -11.97 -34.31
CA GLU A 83 7.54 -10.60 -33.85
C GLU A 83 6.29 -10.25 -33.04
N ARG A 84 6.43 -10.15 -31.71
CA ARG A 84 5.37 -9.55 -30.89
C ARG A 84 5.23 -8.16 -31.45
N ALA A 85 4.34 -7.99 -32.42
CA ALA A 85 3.89 -6.72 -32.90
C ALA A 85 3.68 -5.89 -31.65
N VAL A 86 4.46 -4.82 -31.53
CA VAL A 86 4.43 -3.92 -30.38
C VAL A 86 2.98 -3.48 -30.26
N ARG A 87 2.24 -4.17 -29.40
CA ARG A 87 0.81 -3.96 -29.25
C ARG A 87 0.72 -2.58 -28.62
N GLU A 88 0.20 -1.63 -29.40
CA GLU A 88 -0.01 -0.26 -28.96
C GLU A 88 -0.70 -0.31 -27.59
N ARG A 89 0.05 0.08 -26.54
CA ARG A 89 -0.37 -0.15 -25.17
C ARG A 89 -1.65 0.65 -24.95
N ASP A 90 -2.71 -0.03 -24.57
CA ASP A 90 -3.98 0.59 -24.22
C ASP A 90 -3.72 1.74 -23.20
N PRO A 91 -4.15 2.98 -23.50
CA PRO A 91 -3.89 4.14 -22.64
C PRO A 91 -4.44 3.97 -21.21
N ALA A 92 -5.45 3.11 -21.02
CA ALA A 92 -5.97 2.79 -19.70
C ALA A 92 -4.99 1.97 -18.84
N LEU A 93 -4.13 1.14 -19.47
CA LEU A 93 -3.11 0.34 -18.79
C LEU A 93 -1.90 1.19 -18.40
N VAL A 94 -1.52 2.17 -19.23
CA VAL A 94 -0.41 3.08 -18.93
C VAL A 94 -0.73 3.93 -17.69
N LYS A 95 -1.93 4.50 -17.62
CA LYS A 95 -2.37 5.26 -16.43
C LYS A 95 -2.40 4.42 -15.16
N ARG A 96 -2.73 3.13 -15.27
CA ARG A 96 -2.68 2.21 -14.12
C ARG A 96 -1.25 1.94 -13.68
N LEU A 97 -0.32 1.79 -14.62
CA LEU A 97 1.10 1.60 -14.31
C LEU A 97 1.71 2.85 -13.68
N GLU A 98 1.42 4.04 -14.20
CA GLU A 98 1.84 5.31 -13.61
C GLU A 98 1.32 5.47 -12.18
N LYS A 99 0.06 5.09 -11.94
CA LYS A 99 -0.51 5.10 -10.58
C LYS A 99 0.21 4.13 -9.63
N LEU A 100 0.57 2.93 -10.11
CA LEU A 100 1.30 1.95 -9.31
C LEU A 100 2.74 2.42 -9.02
N ASP A 101 3.38 3.07 -9.98
CA ASP A 101 4.74 3.58 -9.81
C ASP A 101 4.76 4.78 -8.85
N ALA A 102 3.79 5.69 -8.97
CA ALA A 102 3.60 6.79 -8.01
C ALA A 102 3.33 6.27 -6.58
N ALA A 103 2.53 5.20 -6.44
CA ALA A 103 2.29 4.58 -5.14
C ALA A 103 3.57 4.00 -4.52
N ARG A 104 4.40 3.34 -5.34
CA ARG A 104 5.68 2.78 -4.91
C ARG A 104 6.66 3.88 -4.49
N GLN A 105 6.80 4.93 -5.29
CA GLN A 105 7.68 6.06 -4.98
C GLN A 105 7.26 6.76 -3.67
N ASN A 106 5.95 6.89 -3.43
CA ASN A 106 5.44 7.44 -2.18
C ASN A 106 5.75 6.55 -0.97
N GLU A 107 5.70 5.23 -1.12
CA GLU A 107 6.06 4.29 -0.05
C GLU A 107 7.57 4.34 0.28
N GLU A 108 8.42 4.43 -0.75
CA GLU A 108 9.87 4.59 -0.60
C GLU A 108 10.22 5.94 0.06
N TYR A 109 9.57 7.03 -0.39
CA TYR A 109 9.70 8.34 0.25
C TYR A 109 9.26 8.31 1.72
N ALA A 110 8.13 7.66 2.02
CA ALA A 110 7.64 7.50 3.38
C ALA A 110 8.63 6.73 4.26
N ARG A 111 9.30 5.69 3.73
CA ARG A 111 10.38 4.99 4.46
C ARG A 111 11.58 5.88 4.74
N MET A 112 12.04 6.66 3.76
CA MET A 112 13.19 7.55 3.93
C MET A 112 12.93 8.63 4.99
N VAL A 113 11.70 9.13 5.07
CA VAL A 113 11.32 10.22 5.97
C VAL A 113 10.72 9.70 7.29
N ARG A 114 10.55 8.38 7.44
CA ARG A 114 9.96 7.73 8.62
C ARG A 114 10.70 8.05 9.91
N ASP A 115 12.03 8.03 9.88
CA ASP A 115 12.82 8.20 11.11
C ASP A 115 12.81 9.65 11.61
N ILE A 116 12.69 10.61 10.69
CA ILE A 116 12.54 12.04 10.96
C ILE A 116 11.14 12.34 11.49
N THR A 117 10.12 11.76 10.83
CA THR A 117 8.71 11.98 11.19
C THR A 117 8.31 11.25 12.46
N ASN A 118 8.83 10.05 12.75
CA ASN A 118 8.47 9.33 13.97
C ASN A 118 9.01 10.01 15.25
N HIS A 119 10.23 10.55 15.22
CA HIS A 119 10.78 11.27 16.37
C HIS A 119 10.07 12.62 16.60
N GLY A 120 9.71 13.31 15.52
CA GLY A 120 8.91 14.53 15.58
C GLY A 120 7.47 14.25 16.03
N ALA A 121 6.79 13.30 15.38
CA ALA A 121 5.38 12.98 15.61
C ALA A 121 5.12 12.32 16.96
N ALA A 122 6.01 11.45 17.46
CA ALA A 122 5.84 10.87 18.79
C ALA A 122 6.00 11.92 19.90
N LYS A 123 6.98 12.82 19.76
CA LYS A 123 7.19 13.92 20.69
C LYS A 123 6.09 14.97 20.61
N GLU A 124 5.61 15.26 19.40
CA GLU A 124 4.50 16.17 19.15
C GLU A 124 3.20 15.59 19.73
N LYS A 125 2.88 14.32 19.47
CA LYS A 125 1.72 13.63 20.06
C LYS A 125 1.77 13.63 21.59
N LEU A 126 2.90 13.24 22.19
CA LEU A 126 3.06 13.25 23.64
C LEU A 126 2.94 14.68 24.20
N SER A 127 3.52 15.69 23.54
CA SER A 127 3.40 17.08 23.97
C SER A 127 1.96 17.60 23.85
N THR A 128 1.22 17.17 22.84
CA THR A 128 -0.17 17.55 22.61
C THR A 128 -1.09 16.87 23.61
N GLU A 129 -0.83 15.59 23.93
CA GLU A 129 -1.54 14.83 24.95
C GLU A 129 -1.26 15.35 26.38
N ILE A 130 -0.01 15.70 26.69
CA ILE A 130 0.32 16.33 27.97
C ILE A 130 -0.28 17.74 28.05
N ALA A 131 -0.29 18.50 26.96
CA ALA A 131 -0.91 19.81 26.92
C ALA A 131 -2.44 19.72 27.11
N SER A 132 -3.11 18.74 26.50
CA SER A 132 -4.55 18.52 26.67
C SER A 132 -4.87 18.02 28.09
N PHE A 133 -4.03 17.14 28.66
CA PHE A 133 -4.15 16.70 30.04
C PHE A 133 -3.90 17.84 31.04
N LYS A 134 -2.91 18.71 30.79
CA LYS A 134 -2.64 19.89 31.61
C LYS A 134 -3.79 20.89 31.54
N ALA A 135 -4.42 21.03 30.38
CA ALA A 135 -5.59 21.87 30.19
C ALA A 135 -6.82 21.35 30.96
N SER A 136 -7.02 20.02 31.02
CA SER A 136 -8.11 19.42 31.81
C SER A 136 -7.81 19.41 33.31
N MET A 137 -6.56 19.17 33.71
CA MET A 137 -6.15 19.14 35.12
C MET A 137 -6.22 20.53 35.77
N GLY A 138 -5.94 21.60 35.02
CA GLY A 138 -6.03 22.97 35.53
C GLY A 138 -7.43 23.35 36.02
N VAL A 139 -8.49 22.85 35.37
CA VAL A 139 -9.88 23.11 35.79
C VAL A 139 -10.20 22.38 37.09
N GLY A 140 -9.83 21.10 37.20
CA GLY A 140 -10.08 20.31 38.41
C GLY A 140 -9.32 20.84 39.63
N VAL A 141 -8.07 21.26 39.45
CA VAL A 141 -7.27 21.86 40.53
C VAL A 141 -7.85 23.20 40.97
N ASN A 142 -8.28 24.06 40.03
CA ASN A 142 -8.92 25.33 40.37
C ASN A 142 -10.20 25.14 41.20
N LEU A 143 -11.03 24.17 40.80
CA LEU A 143 -12.25 23.81 41.54
C LEU A 143 -11.93 23.32 42.96
N LEU A 144 -10.90 22.48 43.12
CA LEU A 144 -10.53 21.93 44.42
C LEU A 144 -10.03 23.04 45.36
N VAL A 145 -9.21 23.97 44.84
CA VAL A 145 -8.71 25.12 45.58
C VAL A 145 -9.86 26.07 45.95
N SER A 146 -10.79 26.35 45.03
CA SER A 146 -11.92 27.26 45.30
C SER A 146 -12.86 26.69 46.36
N VAL A 147 -13.19 25.40 46.29
CA VAL A 147 -14.04 24.72 47.28
C VAL A 147 -13.36 24.68 48.65
N ALA A 148 -12.06 24.37 48.72
CA ALA A 148 -11.31 24.39 49.99
C ALA A 148 -11.25 25.80 50.60
N THR A 149 -11.03 26.81 49.77
CA THR A 149 -10.98 28.21 50.20
C THR A 149 -12.33 28.68 50.73
N MET A 150 -13.42 28.40 50.02
CA MET A 150 -14.75 28.83 50.49
C MET A 150 -15.24 28.01 51.69
N PHE A 151 -14.86 26.73 51.79
CA PHE A 151 -15.15 25.93 52.98
C PHE A 151 -14.50 26.54 54.22
N THR A 152 -13.20 26.84 54.15
CA THR A 152 -12.46 27.45 55.27
C THR A 152 -12.99 28.85 55.61
N ALA A 153 -13.31 29.65 54.59
CA ALA A 153 -13.93 30.96 54.78
C ALA A 153 -15.32 30.86 55.44
N GLY A 154 -16.19 29.96 54.95
CA GLY A 154 -17.53 29.74 55.52
C GLY A 154 -17.46 29.25 56.96
N TRP A 155 -16.55 28.30 57.24
CA TRP A 155 -16.30 27.84 58.60
C TRP A 155 -15.83 28.99 59.52
N PHE A 156 -14.91 29.83 59.05
CA PHE A 156 -14.39 30.96 59.82
C PHE A 156 -15.47 32.02 60.10
N VAL A 157 -16.26 32.38 59.08
CA VAL A 157 -17.35 33.34 59.19
C VAL A 157 -18.40 32.84 60.18
N THR A 158 -18.84 31.59 60.07
CA THR A 158 -19.84 31.01 60.97
C THR A 158 -19.30 30.87 62.39
N LYS A 159 -18.03 30.49 62.56
CA LYS A 159 -17.36 30.42 63.87
C LYS A 159 -17.25 31.78 64.57
N ASN A 160 -16.99 32.85 63.82
CA ASN A 160 -16.82 34.18 64.40
C ASN A 160 -18.13 34.95 64.57
N SER A 161 -19.11 34.72 63.69
CA SER A 161 -20.39 35.46 63.70
C SER A 161 -21.40 34.89 64.69
N ILE A 162 -21.37 33.58 64.93
CA ILE A 162 -22.26 32.93 65.89
C ILE A 162 -21.44 32.77 67.18
N GLY A 163 -21.62 33.72 68.10
CA GLY A 163 -20.87 33.79 69.36
C GLY A 163 -20.89 32.50 70.19
N ALA A 164 -20.00 32.44 71.18
CA ALA A 164 -19.49 31.30 71.95
C ALA A 164 -20.48 30.27 72.59
N GLY A 165 -21.78 30.32 72.29
CA GLY A 165 -22.80 29.38 72.78
C GLY A 165 -23.29 28.35 71.74
N ALA A 166 -22.74 28.35 70.52
CA ALA A 166 -23.09 27.38 69.48
C ALA A 166 -22.32 26.06 69.64
N THR A 167 -22.97 24.93 69.33
CA THR A 167 -22.30 23.63 69.24
C THR A 167 -21.22 23.64 68.15
N ASP A 168 -20.13 22.90 68.36
CA ASP A 168 -18.96 22.83 67.43
C ASP A 168 -19.33 22.40 65.99
N VAL A 169 -20.55 21.92 65.78
CA VAL A 169 -21.09 21.45 64.49
C VAL A 169 -21.53 22.61 63.59
N LEU A 170 -21.96 23.75 64.16
CA LEU A 170 -22.47 24.89 63.38
C LEU A 170 -21.44 25.45 62.37
N PRO A 171 -20.18 25.70 62.76
CA PRO A 171 -19.14 26.12 61.81
C PRO A 171 -18.90 25.13 60.68
N ILE A 172 -19.00 23.82 60.95
CA ILE A 172 -18.83 22.76 59.94
C ILE A 172 -19.95 22.83 58.91
N ILE A 173 -21.19 22.99 59.36
CA ILE A 173 -22.36 23.16 58.48
C ILE A 173 -22.23 24.44 57.65
N GLY A 174 -21.76 25.54 58.25
CA GLY A 174 -21.49 26.80 57.56
C GLY A 174 -20.44 26.66 56.45
N GLY A 175 -19.34 25.97 56.74
CA GLY A 175 -18.32 25.63 55.74
C GLY A 175 -18.88 24.76 54.61
N LEU A 176 -19.67 23.74 54.93
CA LEU A 176 -20.30 22.85 53.95
C LEU A 176 -21.31 23.58 53.05
N ALA A 177 -22.13 24.47 53.62
CA ALA A 177 -23.06 25.29 52.85
C ALA A 177 -22.33 26.25 51.90
N ALA A 178 -21.24 26.88 52.37
CA ALA A 178 -20.41 27.75 51.54
C ALA A 178 -19.69 26.98 50.43
N ALA A 179 -19.21 25.76 50.71
CA ALA A 179 -18.64 24.86 49.72
C ALA A 179 -19.67 24.44 48.65
N ALA A 180 -20.89 24.09 49.07
CA ALA A 180 -21.98 23.75 48.15
C ALA A 180 -22.39 24.93 47.25
N ALA A 181 -22.48 26.14 47.81
CA ALA A 181 -22.73 27.36 47.04
C ALA A 181 -21.60 27.62 46.02
N THR A 182 -20.34 27.38 46.39
CA THR A 182 -19.19 27.51 45.48
C THR A 182 -19.24 26.49 44.35
N LEU A 183 -19.65 25.25 44.62
CA LEU A 183 -19.82 24.25 43.57
C LEU A 183 -20.86 24.67 42.53
N LEU A 184 -21.98 25.26 42.98
CA LEU A 184 -22.99 25.80 42.08
C LEU A 184 -22.45 26.99 41.27
N LEU A 185 -21.75 27.92 41.92
CA LEU A 185 -21.13 29.07 41.25
C LEU A 185 -20.07 28.65 40.24
N GLU A 186 -19.17 27.73 40.60
CA GLU A 186 -18.12 27.23 39.71
C GLU A 186 -18.74 26.48 38.53
N THR A 187 -19.78 25.68 38.75
CA THR A 187 -20.51 25.00 37.66
C THR A 187 -21.12 26.01 36.69
N TRP A 188 -21.73 27.07 37.22
CA TRP A 188 -22.34 28.11 36.39
C TRP A 188 -21.28 28.93 35.62
N LEU A 189 -20.19 29.32 36.29
CA LEU A 189 -19.04 29.98 35.68
C LEU A 189 -18.37 29.10 34.61
N PHE A 190 -18.25 27.80 34.87
CA PHE A 190 -17.70 26.84 33.93
C PHE A 190 -18.55 26.78 32.65
N VAL A 191 -19.87 26.68 32.77
CA VAL A 191 -20.80 26.68 31.61
C VAL A 191 -20.71 27.98 30.81
N ILE A 192 -20.65 29.14 31.47
CA ILE A 192 -20.49 30.43 30.79
C ILE A 192 -19.13 30.50 30.08
N ARG A 193 -18.07 30.00 30.72
CA ARG A 193 -16.72 29.99 30.14
C ARG A 193 -16.64 29.07 28.94
N THR A 194 -17.09 27.81 29.05
CA THR A 194 -17.04 26.84 27.95
C THR A 194 -17.89 27.29 26.79
N SER A 195 -19.10 27.80 27.03
CA SER A 195 -19.97 28.32 25.96
C SER A 195 -19.38 29.52 25.22
N ARG A 196 -18.55 30.35 25.86
CA ARG A 196 -17.80 31.42 25.19
C ARG A 196 -16.65 30.86 24.35
N VAL A 197 -15.88 29.93 24.90
CA VAL A 197 -14.77 29.27 24.19
C VAL A 197 -15.27 28.56 22.93
N ASP A 198 -16.39 27.83 23.02
CA ASP A 198 -17.00 27.12 21.88
C ASP A 198 -17.46 28.09 20.78
N LYS A 199 -18.05 29.23 21.17
CA LYS A 199 -18.44 30.29 20.21
C LYS A 199 -17.22 30.90 19.52
N GLU A 200 -16.12 31.12 20.23
CA GLU A 200 -14.89 31.64 19.63
C GLU A 200 -14.23 30.62 18.70
N ALA A 201 -14.21 29.34 19.08
CA ALA A 201 -13.70 28.26 18.22
C ALA A 201 -14.50 28.16 16.92
N SER A 202 -15.83 28.13 17.00
CA SER A 202 -16.72 28.11 15.83
C SER A 202 -16.51 29.30 14.89
N LYS A 203 -16.30 30.51 15.43
CA LYS A 203 -15.97 31.70 14.62
C LYS A 203 -14.64 31.55 13.89
N ARG A 204 -13.60 31.04 14.56
CA ARG A 204 -12.28 30.82 13.95
C ARG A 204 -12.36 29.78 12.83
N ASP A 205 -13.12 28.71 13.03
CA ASP A 205 -13.32 27.67 12.03
C ASP A 205 -14.09 28.18 10.81
N ALA A 206 -15.13 28.99 11.01
CA ALA A 206 -15.86 29.63 9.93
C ALA A 206 -14.96 30.57 9.10
N VAL A 207 -14.11 31.37 9.75
CA VAL A 207 -13.13 32.23 9.07
C VAL A 207 -12.13 31.40 8.27
N ARG A 208 -11.61 30.32 8.86
CA ARG A 208 -10.67 29.40 8.19
C ARG A 208 -11.30 28.73 6.97
N GLN A 209 -12.54 28.26 7.08
CA GLN A 209 -13.28 27.68 5.96
C GLN A 209 -13.51 28.70 4.84
N ASN A 210 -13.87 29.95 5.17
CA ASN A 210 -14.02 30.99 4.17
C ASN A 210 -12.71 31.32 3.47
N ALA A 211 -11.59 31.37 4.19
CA ALA A 211 -10.26 31.56 3.60
C ALA A 211 -9.88 30.41 2.65
N LEU A 212 -10.14 29.16 3.03
CA LEU A 212 -9.89 27.98 2.19
C LEU A 212 -10.74 28.00 0.91
N LYS A 213 -12.02 28.38 1.00
CA LYS A 213 -12.89 28.54 -0.17
C LYS A 213 -12.36 29.60 -1.13
N ARG A 214 -11.87 30.73 -0.61
CA ARG A 214 -11.27 31.80 -1.42
C ARG A 214 -9.99 31.33 -2.12
N ASN A 215 -9.11 30.64 -1.40
CA ASN A 215 -7.88 30.08 -1.99
C ASN A 215 -8.19 29.02 -3.06
N ALA A 216 -9.21 28.17 -2.85
CA ALA A 216 -9.63 27.18 -3.83
C ALA A 216 -10.24 27.82 -5.09
N GLN A 217 -11.02 28.89 -4.93
CA GLN A 217 -11.55 29.67 -6.06
C GLN A 217 -10.42 30.32 -6.86
N GLN A 218 -9.45 30.93 -6.19
CA GLN A 218 -8.28 31.51 -6.85
C GLN A 218 -7.47 30.43 -7.59
N ALA A 219 -7.24 29.27 -6.98
CA ALA A 219 -6.52 28.18 -7.64
C ALA A 219 -7.25 27.66 -8.90
N ALA A 220 -8.59 27.60 -8.89
CA ALA A 220 -9.38 27.23 -10.04
C ALA A 220 -9.28 28.27 -11.17
N GLU A 221 -9.32 29.56 -10.83
CA GLU A 221 -9.15 30.67 -11.79
C GLU A 221 -7.76 30.65 -12.44
N TYR A 222 -6.70 30.45 -11.65
CA TYR A 222 -5.34 30.28 -12.19
C TYR A 222 -5.23 29.06 -13.12
N SER A 223 -5.90 27.95 -12.80
CA SER A 223 -5.87 26.76 -13.66
C SER A 223 -6.55 26.98 -15.01
N ASP A 224 -7.63 27.77 -15.04
CA ASP A 224 -8.37 28.08 -16.26
C ASP A 224 -7.56 29.02 -17.17
N LEU A 225 -6.88 30.01 -16.58
CA LEU A 225 -5.96 30.89 -17.30
C LEU A 225 -4.77 30.12 -17.91
N SER A 226 -4.21 29.15 -17.20
CA SER A 226 -3.12 28.32 -17.74
C SER A 226 -3.56 27.45 -18.92
N ARG A 227 -4.78 26.91 -18.90
CA ARG A 227 -5.34 26.14 -20.03
C ARG A 227 -5.55 26.97 -21.28
N ILE A 228 -5.91 28.24 -21.13
CA ILE A 228 -6.04 29.15 -22.26
C ILE A 228 -4.66 29.43 -22.87
N HIS A 229 -3.62 29.57 -22.05
CA HIS A 229 -2.27 29.83 -22.53
C HIS A 229 -1.70 28.67 -23.36
N ASP A 230 -1.88 27.42 -22.92
CA ASP A 230 -1.43 26.22 -23.65
C ASP A 230 -2.12 26.01 -25.01
N HIS A 231 -3.23 26.71 -25.30
CA HIS A 231 -3.95 26.57 -26.57
C HIS A 231 -3.45 27.53 -27.68
N TYR A 232 -2.60 28.50 -27.33
CA TYR A 232 -2.08 29.52 -28.27
C TYR A 232 -0.62 29.31 -28.71
N ASP A 233 0.08 28.33 -28.13
CA ASP A 233 1.41 27.86 -28.56
C ASP A 233 1.29 26.57 -29.41
#